data_AF-K5VFS7-F1
#
_entry.id   AF-K5VFS7-F1
#
_cell.length_a   1.000
_cell.length_b   1.000
_cell.length_c   1.000
_cell.angle_alpha   90.00
_cell.angle_beta   90.00
_cell.angle_gamma   90.00
#
_symmetry.space_group_name_H-M   'P 1'
#
loop_
_entity.id
_entity.type
_entity.pdbx_description
1 polymer ?
#
loop_
_entity_poly.entity_id
_entity_poly.type
_entity_poly.pdbx_seq_one_letter_code
_entity_poly.pdbx_strand_id
1 'polypeptide(L)'
;MPEALSVPLHRPRSVTRVKFVQGQLLIVASSDGHQSSLALWSVPALFQDGKNATPLTECYLPGPVYRGVLDLQDDSAVVALEIRSR
;
A
#
# COMPACT_ATOMS: atom_id res chain seq x y z
N MET A 1 17.98 25.38 -2.63
CA MET A 1 17.13 24.26 -3.09
C MET A 1 16.49 23.68 -1.84
N PRO A 2 15.16 23.70 -1.66
CA PRO A 2 14.55 23.01 -0.53
C PRO A 2 14.82 21.51 -0.71
N GLU A 3 15.40 20.86 0.30
CA GLU A 3 15.51 19.40 0.31
C GLU A 3 14.11 18.79 0.29
N ALA A 4 13.90 17.84 -0.62
CA ALA A 4 12.67 17.07 -0.63
C ALA A 4 12.62 16.21 0.64
N LEU A 5 11.66 16.50 1.52
CA LEU A 5 11.40 15.66 2.69
C LEU A 5 10.98 14.27 2.21
N SER A 6 11.74 13.26 2.61
CA SER A 6 11.43 11.87 2.32
C SER A 6 11.27 11.08 3.62
N VAL A 7 10.22 10.27 3.69
CA VAL A 7 9.98 9.35 4.81
C VAL A 7 10.06 7.92 4.28
N PRO A 8 10.97 7.09 4.81
CA PRO A 8 11.05 5.69 4.41
C PRO A 8 9.85 4.91 4.95
N LEU A 9 9.15 4.22 4.06
CA LEU A 9 8.12 3.26 4.43
C LEU A 9 8.75 1.89 4.67
N HIS A 10 8.90 1.49 5.94
CA HIS A 10 9.47 0.20 6.29
C HIS A 10 8.44 -0.92 6.11
N ARG A 11 8.74 -1.90 5.24
CA ARG A 11 7.92 -3.09 5.03
C ARG A 11 8.77 -4.36 5.17
N PRO A 12 8.21 -5.43 5.78
CA PRO A 12 8.92 -6.70 5.92
C PRO A 12 9.06 -7.47 4.60
N ARG A 13 8.22 -7.14 3.60
CA ARG A 13 8.20 -7.77 2.28
C ARG A 13 8.50 -6.76 1.18
N SER A 14 8.99 -7.22 0.04
CA SER A 14 9.25 -6.37 -1.12
C SER A 14 7.97 -5.68 -1.59
N VAL A 15 8.04 -4.36 -1.77
CA VAL A 15 6.95 -3.57 -2.34
C VAL A 15 6.87 -3.84 -3.84
N THR A 16 5.72 -4.35 -4.30
CA THR A 16 5.50 -4.72 -5.71
C THR A 16 4.63 -3.72 -6.45
N ARG A 17 3.76 -3.01 -5.73
CA ARG A 17 2.89 -1.95 -6.24
C ARG A 17 2.66 -0.89 -5.17
N VAL A 18 2.48 0.33 -5.64
CA VAL A 18 2.05 1.47 -4.84
C VAL A 18 1.01 2.26 -5.62
N LYS A 19 -0.06 2.69 -4.96
CA LYS A 19 -1.08 3.56 -5.54
C LYS A 19 -1.42 4.67 -4.56
N PHE A 20 -1.34 5.91 -5.04
CA PHE A 20 -1.76 7.08 -4.30
C PHE A 20 -3.25 7.35 -4.53
N VAL A 21 -3.97 7.68 -3.46
CA VAL A 21 -5.42 7.81 -3.45
C VAL A 21 -5.81 9.13 -2.82
N GLN A 22 -6.48 9.98 -3.61
CA GLN A 22 -7.04 11.26 -3.19
C GLN A 22 -6.07 12.19 -2.43
N GLY A 23 -4.76 12.13 -2.66
CA GLY A 23 -3.83 13.03 -1.98
C GLY A 23 -3.45 12.62 -0.55
N GLN A 24 -4.17 11.67 0.06
CA GLN A 24 -4.10 11.43 1.50
C GLN A 24 -3.82 9.98 1.87
N LEU A 25 -4.12 9.05 0.97
CA LEU A 25 -4.02 7.63 1.23
C LEU A 25 -3.02 6.98 0.27
N LEU A 26 -2.36 5.94 0.76
CA LEU A 26 -1.41 5.14 0.00
C LEU A 26 -1.75 3.66 0.15
N ILE A 27 -2.08 3.00 -0.95
CA ILE A 27 -2.23 1.55 -1.00
C ILE A 27 -0.89 0.96 -1.42
N VAL A 28 -0.38 0.05 -0.61
CA VAL A 28 0.92 -0.60 -0.81
C VAL A 28 0.72 -2.09 -0.89
N ALA A 29 1.02 -2.67 -2.04
CA ALA A 29 1.11 -4.12 -2.19
C ALA A 29 2.54 -4.56 -1.89
N SER A 30 2.66 -5.59 -1.07
CA SER A 30 3.96 -6.21 -0.78
C SER A 30 3.85 -7.72 -0.80
N SER A 31 4.84 -8.38 -1.41
CA SER A 31 4.87 -9.82 -1.61
C SER A 31 6.24 -10.39 -1.30
N ASP A 32 6.25 -11.63 -0.82
CA ASP A 32 7.39 -12.53 -0.87
C ASP A 32 7.05 -13.74 -1.76
N GLY A 33 7.88 -14.79 -1.74
CA GLY A 33 7.67 -16.02 -2.53
C GLY A 33 6.49 -16.89 -2.06
N HIS A 34 5.85 -16.56 -0.94
CA HIS A 34 4.84 -17.38 -0.27
C HIS A 34 3.51 -16.65 -0.06
N GLN A 35 3.54 -15.33 0.16
CA GLN A 35 2.39 -14.55 0.61
C GLN A 35 2.44 -13.12 0.07
N SER A 36 1.25 -12.54 -0.11
CA SER A 36 1.07 -11.13 -0.45
C SER A 36 0.23 -10.43 0.61
N SER A 37 0.37 -9.11 0.65
CA SER A 37 -0.40 -8.23 1.52
C SER A 37 -0.72 -6.94 0.79
N LEU A 38 -1.88 -6.38 1.09
CA LEU A 38 -2.26 -5.01 0.76
C LEU A 38 -2.45 -4.23 2.05
N ALA A 39 -1.70 -3.15 2.18
CA ALA A 39 -1.77 -2.27 3.32
C ALA A 39 -2.23 -0.88 2.87
N LEU A 40 -3.16 -0.28 3.62
CA LEU A 40 -3.60 1.09 3.45
C LEU A 40 -2.88 1.98 4.46
N TRP A 41 -2.32 3.08 4.00
CA TRP A 41 -1.56 4.02 4.82
C TRP A 41 -2.13 5.43 4.70
N SER A 42 -2.04 6.19 5.80
CA SER A 42 -2.27 7.63 5.79
C SER A 42 -0.96 8.35 5.48
N VAL A 43 -0.97 9.18 4.44
CA VAL A 43 0.19 9.98 4.02
C VAL A 43 0.52 11.06 5.05
N PRO A 44 -0.45 11.81 5.61
CA PRO A 44 -0.17 12.69 6.74
C PRO A 44 0.47 11.98 7.93
N ALA A 45 -0.02 10.78 8.28
CA ALA A 45 0.55 10.01 9.40
C ALA A 45 1.99 9.57 9.10
N LEU A 46 2.30 9.22 7.84
CA LEU A 46 3.69 8.94 7.45
C LEU A 46 4.61 10.14 7.68
N PHE A 47 4.18 11.34 7.33
CA PHE A 47 4.99 12.56 7.56
C PHE A 47 5.07 12.99 9.03
N GLN A 48 4.10 12.60 9.86
CA GLN A 48 4.08 12.92 11.30
C GLN A 48 4.87 11.90 12.14
N ASP A 49 4.60 10.61 11.95
CA ASP A 49 5.12 9.52 12.80
C ASP A 49 6.38 8.85 12.22
N GLY A 50 6.68 9.13 10.95
CA GLY A 50 7.88 8.64 10.29
C GLY A 50 8.00 7.12 10.34
N LYS A 51 9.07 6.63 10.99
CA LYS A 51 9.35 5.19 11.15
C LYS A 51 8.32 4.44 12.01
N ASN A 52 7.56 5.16 12.83
CA ASN A 52 6.56 4.57 13.72
C ASN A 52 5.17 4.52 13.09
N ALA A 53 5.02 5.07 11.88
CA ALA A 53 3.76 4.97 11.16
C ALA A 53 3.39 3.50 10.96
N THR A 54 2.12 3.20 11.20
CA THR A 54 1.54 1.88 10.97
C THR A 54 0.49 1.97 9.87
N PRO A 55 0.22 0.87 9.15
CA PRO A 55 -0.88 0.85 8.22
C PRO A 55 -2.21 1.05 8.96
N LEU A 56 -3.12 1.83 8.37
CA LEU A 56 -4.49 1.98 8.85
C LEU A 56 -5.22 0.63 8.86
N THR A 57 -4.96 -0.19 7.84
CA THR A 57 -5.42 -1.58 7.77
C THR A 57 -4.52 -2.38 6.83
N GLU A 58 -4.51 -3.69 7.01
CA GLU A 58 -3.77 -4.63 6.18
C GLU A 58 -4.59 -5.92 5.98
N CYS A 59 -4.63 -6.41 4.75
CA CYS A 59 -5.18 -7.73 4.42
C CYS A 59 -4.12 -8.62 3.77
N TYR A 60 -4.23 -9.92 4.01
CA TYR A 60 -3.35 -10.95 3.49
C TYR A 60 -4.01 -11.68 2.33
N LEU A 61 -3.22 -11.96 1.30
CA LEU A 61 -3.68 -12.56 0.06
C LEU A 61 -3.03 -13.93 -0.15
N PRO A 62 -3.76 -14.91 -0.69
CA PRO A 62 -3.31 -16.30 -0.81
C PRO A 62 -2.21 -16.53 -1.86
N GLY A 63 -1.78 -15.48 -2.58
CA GLY A 63 -0.75 -15.57 -3.61
C GLY A 63 -0.32 -14.19 -4.12
N PRO A 64 0.72 -14.13 -4.98
CA PRO A 64 1.22 -12.88 -5.53
C PRO A 64 0.17 -12.12 -6.34
N VAL A 65 0.06 -10.81 -6.07
CA VAL A 65 -0.77 -9.88 -6.86
C VAL A 65 -0.05 -9.54 -8.16
N TYR A 66 -0.65 -9.91 -9.30
CA TYR A 66 -0.09 -9.66 -10.63
C TYR A 66 -0.61 -8.35 -11.24
N ARG A 67 -1.92 -8.12 -11.09
CA ARG A 67 -2.60 -6.90 -11.54
C ARG A 67 -3.54 -6.40 -10.46
N GLY A 68 -3.80 -5.11 -10.49
CA GLY A 68 -4.79 -4.48 -9.64
C GLY A 68 -5.38 -3.27 -10.36
N VAL A 69 -6.69 -3.11 -10.24
CA VAL A 69 -7.40 -1.89 -10.61
C VAL A 69 -7.99 -1.32 -9.33
N LEU A 70 -7.82 -0.02 -9.17
CA LEU A 70 -8.46 0.75 -8.11
C LEU A 70 -9.47 1.67 -8.77
N ASP A 71 -10.70 1.59 -8.31
CA ASP A 71 -11.76 2.54 -8.64
C ASP A 71 -12.16 3.29 -7.37
N LEU A 72 -12.42 4.59 -7.52
CA LEU A 72 -12.82 5.47 -6.43
C LEU A 72 -14.26 5.90 -6.69
N GLN A 73 -15.15 5.57 -5.77
CA GLN A 73 -16.58 5.87 -5.86
C GLN A 73 -16.96 6.69 -4.65
N ASP A 74 -17.15 8.00 -4.83
CA ASP A 74 -17.47 8.99 -3.79
C ASP A 74 -16.73 8.74 -2.46
N ASP A 75 -17.33 7.99 -1.54
CA ASP A 75 -16.82 7.68 -0.19
C ASP A 75 -16.17 6.29 -0.05
N SER A 76 -15.93 5.58 -1.15
CA SER A 76 -15.42 4.21 -1.16
C SER A 76 -14.33 3.98 -2.19
N ALA A 77 -13.50 2.99 -1.91
CA ALA A 77 -12.45 2.52 -2.80
C ALA A 77 -12.68 1.04 -3.11
N VAL A 78 -12.86 0.71 -4.38
CA VAL A 78 -13.00 -0.66 -4.85
C VAL A 78 -11.68 -1.11 -5.43
N VAL A 79 -11.14 -2.20 -4.87
CA VAL A 79 -9.88 -2.80 -5.31
C VAL A 79 -10.18 -4.15 -5.95
N ALA A 80 -9.99 -4.25 -7.26
CA ALA A 80 -10.04 -5.50 -8.00
C ALA A 80 -8.61 -6.02 -8.22
N LEU A 81 -8.34 -7.28 -7.88
CA LEU A 81 -7.01 -7.88 -7.91
C LEU A 81 -6.99 -9.15 -8.74
N GLU A 82 -5.96 -9.29 -9.58
CA GLU A 82 -5.60 -10.58 -10.17
C GLU A 82 -4.55 -11.23 -9.26
N ILE A 83 -4.93 -12.34 -8.64
CA ILE A 83 -4.08 -13.13 -7.76
C ILE A 83 -3.77 -14.46 -8.46
N ARG A 84 -2.50 -14.86 -8.50
CA ARG A 84 -2.11 -16.18 -8.99
C ARG A 84 -2.01 -17.15 -7.81
N SER A 85 -2.97 -18.06 -7.70
CA SER A 85 -2.80 -19.26 -6.87
C SER A 85 -2.01 -20.31 -7.64
N ARG A 86 -1.08 -21.00 -6.97
CA ARG A 86 -0.44 -22.19 -7.53
C ARG A 86 -1.42 -23.35 -7.58
#